data_AF-A0A522M2R2-F1
#
_entry.id   AF-A0A522M2R2-F1
#
_cell.length_a   1.000
_cell.length_b   1.000
_cell.length_c   1.000
_cell.angle_alpha   90.00
_cell.angle_beta   90.00
_cell.angle_gamma   90.00
#
_symmetry.space_group_name_H-M   'P 1'
#
loop_
_entity.id
_entity.type
_entity.pdbx_description
1 polymer ?
#
loop_
_entity_poly.entity_id
_entity_poly.type
_entity_poly.pdbx_seq_one_letter_code
_entity_poly.pdbx_strand_id
1 'polypeptide(L)'
;MNAILGGLATGAVFGFVLHRGGLTRYSRIMGTLLLQDLKPMKFMFTALAVTALGLGLADLAGIEQLAPRVNAYFGMGHFVGGVLFGVGMGLGGF
;
A
#
# COMPACT_ATOMS: atom_id res chain seq x y z
N MET A 1 -11.50 -22.32 -5.00
CA MET A 1 -12.63 -21.35 -5.03
C MET A 1 -12.49 -20.26 -3.96
N ASN A 2 -12.31 -20.61 -2.67
CA ASN A 2 -12.37 -19.65 -1.56
C ASN A 2 -11.33 -18.52 -1.61
N ALA A 3 -10.09 -18.80 -2.05
CA ALA A 3 -9.03 -17.78 -2.14
C ALA A 3 -9.31 -16.70 -3.21
N ILE A 4 -9.97 -17.08 -4.33
CA ILE A 4 -10.32 -16.14 -5.41
C ILE A 4 -11.39 -15.17 -4.92
N LEU A 5 -12.43 -15.68 -4.27
CA LEU A 5 -13.49 -14.85 -3.69
C LEU A 5 -12.97 -13.96 -2.56
N GLY A 6 -12.07 -14.49 -1.71
CA GLY A 6 -11.39 -13.69 -0.68
C GLY A 6 -10.56 -12.56 -1.28
N GLY A 7 -9.74 -12.85 -2.30
CA GLY A 7 -8.95 -11.83 -2.99
C GLY A 7 -9.81 -10.77 -3.67
N LEU A 8 -10.93 -11.17 -4.29
CA LEU A 8 -11.89 -10.24 -4.89
C LEU A 8 -12.54 -9.33 -3.84
N ALA A 9 -12.98 -9.90 -2.71
CA ALA A 9 -13.58 -9.15 -1.62
C ALA A 9 -12.58 -8.15 -1.02
N THR A 10 -11.35 -8.58 -0.72
CA THR A 10 -10.29 -7.71 -0.22
C THR A 10 -9.97 -6.60 -1.21
N GLY A 11 -9.84 -6.92 -2.51
CA GLY A 11 -9.60 -5.94 -3.56
C GLY A 11 -10.73 -4.91 -3.69
N ALA A 12 -11.99 -5.36 -3.61
CA ALA A 12 -13.16 -4.48 -3.67
C ALA A 12 -13.21 -3.53 -2.45
N VAL A 13 -12.97 -4.05 -1.24
CA VAL A 13 -12.91 -3.23 -0.02
C VAL A 13 -11.75 -2.23 -0.10
N PHE A 14 -10.57 -2.68 -0.50
CA PHE A 14 -9.41 -1.81 -0.67
C PHE A 14 -9.67 -0.69 -1.69
N GLY A 15 -10.21 -1.02 -2.86
CA GLY A 15 -10.59 -0.05 -3.89
C GLY A 15 -11.63 0.95 -3.39
N PHE A 16 -12.65 0.49 -2.65
CA PHE A 16 -13.66 1.36 -2.04
C PHE A 16 -13.04 2.35 -1.04
N VAL A 17 -12.13 1.89 -0.18
CA VAL A 17 -11.42 2.73 0.80
C VAL A 17 -10.56 3.78 0.07
N LEU A 18 -9.82 3.40 -0.96
CA LEU A 18 -9.02 4.34 -1.77
C LEU A 18 -9.90 5.40 -2.45
N HIS A 19 -11.02 4.97 -3.03
CA HIS A 19 -11.96 5.85 -3.69
C HIS A 19 -12.57 6.86 -2.71
N ARG A 20 -13.01 6.42 -1.52
CA ARG A 20 -13.54 7.29 -0.47
C ARG A 20 -12.47 8.19 0.15
N GLY A 21 -11.22 7.75 0.22
CA GLY A 21 -10.08 8.58 0.64
C GLY A 21 -9.77 9.72 -0.35
N GLY A 22 -10.27 9.62 -1.59
CA GLY A 22 -10.00 10.56 -2.67
C GLY A 22 -8.63 10.34 -3.31
N LEU A 23 -8.03 9.17 -3.09
CA LEU A 23 -6.67 8.83 -3.55
C LEU A 23 -6.62 8.44 -5.03
N THR A 24 -7.78 8.29 -5.66
CA THR A 24 -7.94 8.04 -7.10
C THR A 24 -7.93 9.32 -7.93
N ARG A 25 -7.82 10.50 -7.29
CA ARG A 25 -7.83 11.80 -7.99
C ARG A 25 -6.41 12.20 -8.38
N TYR A 26 -6.21 12.45 -9.68
CA TYR A 26 -4.93 12.94 -10.23
C TYR A 26 -4.38 14.15 -9.46
N SER A 27 -5.23 15.13 -9.13
CA SER A 27 -4.79 16.33 -8.41
C SER A 27 -4.21 16.05 -7.01
N ARG A 28 -4.66 14.98 -6.34
CA ARG A 28 -4.11 14.57 -5.03
C ARG A 28 -2.74 13.93 -5.17
N ILE A 29 -2.57 13.11 -6.20
CA ILE A 29 -1.28 12.47 -6.51
C ILE A 29 -0.26 13.54 -6.90
N MET A 30 -0.62 14.41 -7.84
CA MET A 30 0.27 15.49 -8.29
C MET A 30 0.57 16.48 -7.16
N GLY A 31 -0.42 16.80 -6.32
CA GLY A 31 -0.21 17.60 -5.12
C GLY A 31 0.78 16.95 -4.13
N THR A 32 0.86 15.62 -4.07
CA THR A 32 1.86 14.92 -3.25
C THR A 32 3.26 15.06 -3.84
N LEU A 33 3.40 14.90 -5.16
CA LEU A 33 4.68 15.03 -5.86
C LEU A 33 5.25 16.44 -5.77
N LEU A 34 4.36 17.45 -5.81
CA LEU A 34 4.70 18.87 -5.62
C LEU A 34 4.83 19.26 -4.13
N LEU A 35 4.63 18.32 -3.20
CA LEU A 35 4.64 18.54 -1.75
C LEU A 35 3.62 19.58 -1.25
N GLN A 36 2.57 19.83 -2.03
CA GLN A 36 1.48 20.77 -1.71
C GLN A 36 0.32 20.10 -0.96
N ASP A 37 0.10 18.80 -1.21
CA ASP A 37 -0.95 18.01 -0.58
C ASP A 37 -0.43 16.64 -0.18
N LEU A 38 -0.14 16.48 1.11
CA LEU A 38 0.42 15.25 1.66
C LEU A 38 -0.65 14.23 2.07
N LYS A 39 -1.93 14.39 1.66
CA LYS A 39 -2.98 13.46 2.06
C LYS A 39 -2.68 12.00 1.67
N PRO A 40 -2.27 11.67 0.43
CA PRO A 40 -1.89 10.30 0.07
C PRO A 40 -0.77 9.75 0.95
N MET A 41 0.27 10.54 1.18
CA MET A 41 1.38 10.16 2.04
C MET A 41 0.94 9.89 3.48
N LYS A 42 0.10 10.75 4.07
CA LYS A 42 -0.47 10.56 5.40
C LYS A 42 -1.29 9.27 5.47
N PHE A 43 -2.15 9.03 4.49
CA PHE A 43 -2.94 7.79 4.43
C PHE A 43 -2.07 6.54 4.44
N MET A 44 -1.03 6.51 3.59
CA MET A 44 -0.10 5.37 3.53
C MET A 44 0.63 5.17 4.86
N PHE A 45 1.17 6.22 5.46
CA PHE A 45 1.84 6.11 6.76
C PHE A 45 0.89 5.72 7.89
N THR A 46 -0.35 6.22 7.90
CA THR A 46 -1.34 5.79 8.90
C THR A 46 -1.70 4.32 8.74
N ALA A 47 -1.84 3.83 7.51
CA ALA A 47 -2.10 2.42 7.25
C ALA A 47 -0.94 1.55 7.74
N LEU A 48 0.30 1.94 7.41
CA LEU A 48 1.51 1.25 7.89
C LEU A 48 1.58 1.22 9.42
N ALA A 49 1.33 2.35 10.08
CA ALA A 49 1.37 2.44 11.54
C ALA A 49 0.29 1.56 12.20
N VAL A 50 -0.95 1.60 11.69
CA VAL A 50 -2.06 0.78 12.20
C VAL A 50 -1.77 -0.71 11.99
N THR A 51 -1.23 -1.10 10.84
CA THR A 51 -0.83 -2.49 10.57
C THR A 51 0.30 -2.93 11.48
N ALA A 52 1.35 -2.12 11.65
CA ALA A 52 2.48 -2.45 12.52
C ALA A 52 2.02 -2.64 13.98
N LEU A 53 1.17 -1.75 14.48
CA LEU A 53 0.58 -1.88 15.82
C LEU A 53 -0.30 -3.13 15.93
N GLY A 54 -1.18 -3.38 14.95
CA GLY A 54 -2.05 -4.55 14.94
C GLY A 54 -1.28 -5.87 14.94
N LEU A 55 -0.21 -5.96 14.15
CA LEU A 55 0.68 -7.12 14.11
C LEU A 55 1.43 -7.31 15.42
N GLY A 56 1.95 -6.23 16.02
CA GLY A 56 2.59 -6.30 17.34
C GLY A 56 1.64 -6.76 18.44
N LEU A 57 0.39 -6.31 18.43
CA LEU A 57 -0.63 -6.77 19.37
C LEU A 57 -1.01 -8.24 19.15
N ALA A 58 -1.07 -8.68 17.89
CA ALA A 58 -1.32 -10.08 17.55
C ALA A 58 -0.20 -11.01 18.05
N ASP A 59 1.06 -10.56 17.93
CA ASP A 59 2.24 -11.26 18.45
C ASP A 59 2.17 -11.40 19.99
N LEU A 60 1.86 -10.31 20.70
CA LEU A 60 1.67 -10.33 22.15
C LEU A 60 0.51 -11.24 22.60
N ALA A 61 -0.50 -11.41 21.76
CA ALA A 61 -1.64 -12.29 22.01
C ALA A 61 -1.39 -13.75 21.59
N GLY A 62 -0.21 -14.08 21.04
CA GLY A 62 0.14 -15.43 20.59
C GLY A 62 -0.57 -15.88 19.31
N ILE A 63 -1.03 -14.94 18.46
CA ILE A 63 -1.73 -15.24 17.20
C ILE A 63 -0.71 -15.42 16.07
N GLU A 64 -0.07 -16.59 16.03
CA GLU A 64 1.03 -16.89 15.10
C GLU A 64 0.62 -16.84 13.62
N GLN A 65 -0.66 -17.05 13.30
CA GLN A 65 -1.15 -17.05 11.92
C GLN A 65 -1.08 -15.67 11.24
N LEU A 66 -0.89 -14.60 12.02
CA LEU A 66 -0.76 -13.23 11.53
C LEU A 66 0.69 -12.80 11.32
N ALA A 67 1.67 -13.71 11.44
CA ALA A 67 3.08 -13.39 11.24
C ALA A 67 3.32 -12.71 9.87
N PRO A 68 3.98 -11.53 9.84
CA PRO A 68 4.22 -10.82 8.60
C PRO A 68 5.17 -11.60 7.70
N ARG A 69 4.79 -11.74 6.42
CA ARG A 69 5.71 -12.24 5.40
C ARG A 69 6.66 -11.12 4.98
N VAL A 70 7.91 -11.22 5.43
CA VAL A 70 8.97 -10.31 5.04
C VAL A 70 9.64 -10.84 3.78
N ASN A 71 9.57 -10.06 2.70
CA ASN A 71 10.29 -10.38 1.47
C ASN A 71 11.78 -10.07 1.64
N ALA A 72 12.65 -10.95 1.13
CA ALA A 72 14.09 -10.76 1.21
C ALA A 72 14.55 -9.58 0.35
N TYR A 73 15.55 -8.84 0.83
CA TYR A 73 16.19 -7.78 0.06
C TYR A 73 17.01 -8.38 -1.09
N PHE A 74 16.68 -7.99 -2.32
CA PHE A 74 17.25 -8.53 -3.57
C PHE A 74 18.29 -7.58 -4.20
N GLY A 75 18.93 -6.73 -3.39
CA GLY A 75 19.99 -5.83 -3.84
C GLY A 75 19.57 -4.90 -4.97
N MET A 76 20.36 -4.89 -6.04
CA MET A 76 20.15 -4.06 -7.23
C MET A 76 18.80 -4.31 -7.91
N GLY A 77 18.21 -5.51 -7.79
CA GLY A 77 16.92 -5.79 -8.40
C GLY A 77 15.78 -4.93 -7.85
N HIS A 78 15.83 -4.56 -6.56
CA HIS A 78 14.86 -3.63 -5.97
C HIS A 78 14.99 -2.23 -6.55
N PHE A 79 16.22 -1.75 -6.76
CA PHE A 79 16.47 -0.44 -7.34
C PHE A 79 16.02 -0.38 -8.80
N VAL A 80 16.45 -1.34 -9.62
CA VAL A 80 16.09 -1.39 -11.04
C VAL A 80 14.57 -1.56 -11.20
N GLY A 81 13.96 -2.47 -10.45
CA GLY A 81 12.51 -2.68 -10.46
C GLY A 81 11.74 -1.45 -10.01
N GLY A 82 12.20 -0.77 -8.95
CA GLY A 82 11.58 0.44 -8.44
C GLY A 82 11.63 1.60 -9.44
N VAL A 83 12.78 1.79 -10.11
CA VAL A 83 12.93 2.81 -11.16
C VAL A 83 12.03 2.50 -12.35
N LEU A 84 12.04 1.26 -12.85
CA LEU A 84 11.17 0.85 -13.97
C LEU A 84 9.69 1.02 -13.64
N PHE A 85 9.29 0.64 -12.42
CA PHE A 85 7.93 0.82 -11.94
C PHE A 85 7.54 2.31 -11.87
N GLY A 86 8.40 3.15 -11.28
CA GLY A 86 8.16 4.59 -11.18
C GLY A 86 8.06 5.29 -12.54
N VAL A 87 8.93 4.94 -13.48
CA VAL A 87 8.88 5.43 -14.86
C VAL A 87 7.58 4.99 -15.54
N GLY A 88 7.20 3.72 -15.40
CA GLY A 88 5.95 3.19 -15.95
C GLY A 88 4.71 3.91 -15.40
N MET A 89 4.69 4.19 -14.10
CA MET A 89 3.61 4.97 -13.45
C MET A 89 3.53 6.39 -14.04
N GLY A 90 4.66 7.10 -14.10
CA GLY A 90 4.71 8.46 -14.63
C GLY A 90 4.26 8.56 -16.09
N LEU A 91 4.68 7.60 -16.92
CA LEU A 91 4.24 7.52 -18.32
C LEU A 91 2.77 7.11 -18.46
N GLY A 92 2.25 6.31 -17.53
CA GLY A 92 0.86 5.88 -17.47
C GLY A 92 -0.13 6.93 -16.97
N GLY A 93 0.35 8.13 -16.61
CA GLY A 93 -0.48 9.23 -16.12
C GLY A 93 -0.74 9.22 -14.61
N PHE A 94 0.13 8.56 -13.85
CA PHE A 94 0.10 8.52 -12.38
C PHE A 94 1.36 9.11 -11.76
#